data_AF-A0A3R6DGV4-F1
#
_entry.id   AF-A0A3R6DGV4-F1
#
_cell.length_a   1.000
_cell.length_b   1.000
_cell.length_c   1.000
_cell.angle_alpha   90.00
_cell.angle_beta   90.00
_cell.angle_gamma   90.00
#
_symmetry.space_group_name_H-M   'P 1'
#
loop_
_entity.id
_entity.type
_entity.pdbx_description
1 polymer ?
#
loop_
_entity_poly.entity_id
_entity_poly.type
_entity_poly.pdbx_seq_one_letter_code
_entity_poly.pdbx_strand_id
1 'polypeptide(L)'
;MENDFWNNPGLKNMSPEKLQFLMNFASKEKPTNIKDMMPFLLGTMNAAKTNNIQFTDPETEMLIALLKQNMSKEEADKADKIIRLMKERKQS
;
A
#
# COMPACT_ATOMS: atom_id res chain seq x y z
N MET A 1 11.38 -14.81 0.84
CA MET A 1 10.18 -14.80 1.70
C MET A 1 9.08 -14.22 0.84
N GLU A 2 8.41 -15.08 0.07
CA GLU A 2 7.47 -14.69 -0.97
C GLU A 2 6.09 -15.22 -0.55
N ASN A 3 5.13 -14.30 -0.42
CA ASN A 3 3.70 -14.51 -0.09
C ASN A 3 3.25 -14.47 1.39
N ASP A 4 3.83 -13.60 2.22
CA ASP A 4 3.24 -13.26 3.54
C ASP A 4 2.01 -12.34 3.45
N PHE A 5 1.79 -11.67 2.30
CA PHE A 5 0.63 -10.79 2.09
C PHE A 5 -0.68 -11.57 2.28
N TRP A 6 -0.90 -12.61 1.48
CA TRP A 6 -2.13 -13.42 1.50
C TRP A 6 -2.30 -14.24 2.78
N ASN A 7 -1.20 -14.45 3.53
CA ASN A 7 -1.23 -15.13 4.82
C ASN A 7 -1.48 -14.18 6.00
N ASN A 8 -1.58 -12.87 5.76
CA ASN A 8 -1.73 -11.92 6.85
C ASN A 8 -3.10 -12.08 7.53
N PRO A 9 -3.16 -12.36 8.85
CA PRO A 9 -4.42 -12.50 9.58
C PRO A 9 -5.26 -11.22 9.55
N GLY A 10 -4.64 -10.06 9.29
CA GLY A 10 -5.33 -8.81 9.03
C GLY A 10 -6.29 -8.87 7.84
N LEU A 11 -5.99 -9.65 6.79
CA LEU A 11 -6.88 -9.87 5.65
C LEU A 11 -8.15 -10.64 6.03
N LYS A 12 -8.05 -11.56 7.00
CA LYS A 12 -9.18 -12.45 7.37
C LYS A 12 -10.32 -11.71 8.06
N ASN A 13 -10.03 -10.58 8.69
CA ASN A 13 -11.03 -9.74 9.36
C ASN A 13 -11.47 -8.54 8.51
N MET A 14 -11.09 -8.48 7.22
CA MET A 14 -11.50 -7.39 6.34
C MET A 14 -12.91 -7.59 5.79
N SER A 15 -13.58 -6.46 5.55
CA SER A 15 -14.85 -6.47 4.84
C SER A 15 -14.67 -6.88 3.37
N PRO A 16 -15.73 -7.40 2.71
CA PRO A 16 -15.65 -7.82 1.31
C PRO A 16 -15.16 -6.72 0.37
N GLU A 17 -15.52 -5.46 0.63
CA GLU A 17 -15.13 -4.30 -0.17
C GLU A 17 -13.62 -4.06 -0.11
N LYS A 18 -13.03 -4.19 1.09
CA LYS A 18 -11.58 -4.12 1.30
C LYS A 18 -10.87 -5.22 0.52
N LEU A 19 -11.37 -6.46 0.61
CA LEU A 19 -10.77 -7.59 -0.11
C LEU A 19 -10.80 -7.37 -1.63
N GLN A 20 -11.93 -6.90 -2.17
CA GLN A 20 -12.06 -6.59 -3.59
C GLN A 20 -11.12 -5.45 -4.01
N PHE A 21 -10.97 -4.45 -3.16
CA PHE A 21 -9.99 -3.39 -3.38
C PHE A 21 -8.57 -3.93 -3.39
N LEU A 22 -8.20 -4.79 -2.44
CA LEU A 22 -6.87 -5.41 -2.38
C LEU A 22 -6.61 -6.29 -3.59
N MET A 23 -7.63 -7.02 -4.06
CA MET A 23 -7.53 -7.83 -5.28
C MET A 23 -7.29 -6.94 -6.50
N ASN A 24 -8.04 -5.85 -6.63
CA ASN A 24 -7.81 -4.84 -7.66
C ASN A 24 -6.42 -4.19 -7.54
N PHE A 25 -5.97 -3.90 -6.32
CA PHE A 25 -4.65 -3.33 -6.06
C PHE A 25 -3.52 -4.28 -6.43
N ALA A 26 -3.61 -5.54 -6.02
CA ALA A 26 -2.65 -6.58 -6.36
C ALA A 26 -2.63 -6.87 -7.86
N SER A 27 -3.77 -6.73 -8.54
CA SER A 27 -3.92 -6.91 -9.99
C SER A 27 -3.45 -5.72 -10.81
N LYS A 28 -3.38 -4.52 -10.22
CA LYS A 28 -2.82 -3.34 -10.87
C LYS A 28 -1.31 -3.49 -11.05
N GLU A 29 -0.82 -2.95 -12.16
CA GLU A 29 0.61 -2.83 -12.42
C GLU A 29 1.23 -1.93 -11.35
N LYS A 30 2.14 -2.51 -10.56
CA LYS A 30 2.78 -1.81 -9.45
C LYS A 30 3.96 -1.01 -10.00
N PRO A 31 4.07 0.28 -9.66
CA PRO A 31 5.19 1.09 -10.08
C PRO A 31 6.50 0.54 -9.52
N THR A 32 7.55 0.56 -10.33
CA THR A 32 8.90 0.11 -9.97
C THR A 32 9.78 1.25 -9.47
N ASN A 33 9.29 2.50 -9.57
CA ASN A 33 9.99 3.71 -9.17
C ASN A 33 9.14 4.58 -8.23
N ILE A 34 9.80 5.40 -7.42
CA ILE A 34 9.13 6.21 -6.39
C ILE A 34 8.29 7.36 -6.95
N LYS A 35 8.67 7.89 -8.12
CA LYS A 35 7.95 9.00 -8.77
C LYS A 35 6.55 8.59 -9.18
N ASP A 36 6.38 7.34 -9.60
CA ASP A 36 5.10 6.76 -9.97
C ASP A 36 4.40 6.11 -8.77
N MET A 37 5.15 5.66 -7.77
CA MET A 37 4.61 5.13 -6.51
C MET A 37 3.75 6.16 -5.77
N MET A 38 4.19 7.42 -5.69
CA MET A 38 3.46 8.48 -5.00
C MET A 38 2.06 8.75 -5.59
N PRO A 39 1.91 9.05 -6.90
CA PRO A 39 0.59 9.23 -7.50
C PRO A 39 -0.22 7.93 -7.50
N PHE A 40 0.42 6.76 -7.60
CA PHE A 40 -0.26 5.48 -7.48
C PHE A 40 -0.84 5.26 -6.08
N LEU A 41 -0.08 5.53 -5.02
CA LEU A 41 -0.53 5.42 -3.63
C LEU A 41 -1.66 6.42 -3.34
N LEU A 42 -1.51 7.68 -3.78
CA LEU A 42 -2.55 8.70 -3.64
C LEU A 42 -3.83 8.32 -4.39
N GLY A 43 -3.72 7.83 -5.63
CA GLY A 43 -4.85 7.35 -6.42
C GLY A 43 -5.53 6.15 -5.76
N THR A 44 -4.74 5.24 -5.19
CA THR A 44 -5.22 4.09 -4.42
C THR A 44 -5.97 4.55 -3.17
N MET A 45 -5.40 5.45 -2.36
CA MET A 45 -6.05 5.98 -1.16
C MET A 45 -7.34 6.74 -1.49
N ASN A 46 -7.35 7.54 -2.56
CA ASN A 46 -8.55 8.23 -3.03
C ASN A 46 -9.63 7.25 -3.48
N ALA A 47 -9.27 6.24 -4.28
CA ALA A 47 -10.21 5.21 -4.71
C ALA A 47 -10.80 4.45 -3.50
N ALA A 48 -9.98 4.13 -2.50
CA ALA A 48 -10.43 3.50 -1.27
C ALA A 48 -11.45 4.40 -0.56
N LYS A 49 -11.10 5.67 -0.36
CA LYS A 49 -11.97 6.67 0.26
C LYS A 49 -13.31 6.82 -0.47
N THR A 50 -13.31 6.85 -1.81
CA THR A 50 -14.53 6.90 -2.63
C THR A 50 -15.42 5.68 -2.43
N ASN A 51 -14.85 4.51 -2.18
CA ASN A 51 -15.58 3.28 -1.88
C ASN A 51 -15.95 3.14 -0.39
N ASN A 52 -15.81 4.21 0.42
CA ASN A 52 -15.94 4.17 1.88
C ASN A 52 -15.00 3.17 2.57
N ILE A 53 -13.92 2.80 1.89
CA ILE A 53 -12.89 1.90 2.39
C ILE A 53 -11.85 2.73 3.12
N GLN A 54 -11.67 2.45 4.40
CA GLN A 54 -10.61 3.04 5.21
C GLN A 54 -9.54 2.00 5.51
N PHE A 55 -8.32 2.29 5.07
CA PHE A 55 -7.16 1.51 5.46
C PHE A 55 -6.64 1.98 6.81
N THR A 56 -6.41 1.01 7.69
CA THR A 56 -5.66 1.19 8.92
C THR A 56 -4.17 1.29 8.61
N ASP A 57 -3.39 1.75 9.58
CA ASP A 57 -1.93 1.83 9.45
C ASP A 57 -1.29 0.49 9.05
N PRO A 58 -1.59 -0.67 9.69
CA PRO A 58 -0.99 -1.95 9.29
C PRO A 58 -1.41 -2.40 7.89
N GLU A 59 -2.63 -2.09 7.45
CA GLU A 59 -3.08 -2.42 6.09
C GLU A 59 -2.34 -1.56 5.04
N THR A 60 -2.13 -0.28 5.34
CA THR A 60 -1.40 0.64 4.47
C THR A 60 0.08 0.24 4.37
N GLU A 61 0.70 -0.16 5.49
CA GLU A 61 2.07 -0.69 5.49
C GLU A 61 2.19 -1.96 4.63
N MET A 62 1.17 -2.82 4.65
CA MET A 62 1.14 -4.02 3.84
C MET A 62 1.11 -3.71 2.35
N LEU A 63 0.29 -2.73 1.93
CA LEU A 63 0.23 -2.23 0.55
C LEU A 63 1.58 -1.69 0.10
N ILE A 64 2.24 -0.92 0.98
CA ILE A 64 3.56 -0.36 0.74
C ILE A 64 4.61 -1.47 0.60
N ALA A 65 4.58 -2.48 1.47
CA ALA A 65 5.49 -3.62 1.38
C ALA A 65 5.33 -4.37 0.05
N LEU A 66 4.09 -4.51 -0.43
CA LEU A 66 3.80 -5.11 -1.74
C LEU A 66 4.37 -4.28 -2.90
N LEU A 67 4.29 -2.95 -2.82
CA LEU A 67 4.90 -2.05 -3.81
C LEU A 67 6.42 -2.22 -3.81
N LYS A 68 7.02 -2.22 -2.63
CA LYS A 68 8.48 -2.36 -2.46
C LYS A 68 9.02 -3.69 -2.98
N GLN A 69 8.23 -4.77 -2.97
CA GLN A 69 8.64 -6.05 -3.55
C GLN A 69 8.90 -5.97 -5.06
N ASN A 70 8.19 -5.08 -5.76
CA ASN A 70 8.37 -4.87 -7.20
C ASN A 70 9.46 -3.83 -7.53
N MET A 71 10.05 -3.20 -6.51
CA MET A 71 11.03 -2.13 -6.64
C MET A 71 12.45 -2.64 -6.39
N SER A 72 13.43 -1.95 -6.99
CA SER A 72 14.84 -2.13 -6.62
C SER A 72 15.09 -1.66 -5.19
N LYS A 73 16.11 -2.21 -4.53
CA LYS A 73 16.48 -1.86 -3.15
C LYS A 73 16.65 -0.35 -2.93
N GLU A 74 17.27 0.36 -3.87
CA GLU A 74 17.41 1.82 -3.82
C GLU A 74 16.06 2.56 -3.84
N GLU A 75 15.12 2.13 -4.68
CA GLU A 75 13.80 2.77 -4.79
C GLU A 75 12.95 2.45 -3.57
N ALA A 76 13.05 1.23 -3.03
CA ALA A 76 12.40 0.82 -1.79
C ALA A 76 12.89 1.64 -0.58
N ASP A 77 14.19 1.90 -0.47
CA ASP A 77 14.78 2.73 0.60
C ASP A 77 14.33 4.19 0.50
N LYS A 78 14.23 4.73 -0.73
CA LYS A 78 13.68 6.07 -0.94
C LYS A 78 12.20 6.12 -0.55
N ALA A 79 11.43 5.09 -0.90
CA ALA A 79 10.01 5.00 -0.60
C ALA A 79 9.78 5.02 0.91
N ASP A 80 10.54 4.24 1.66
CA ASP A 80 10.49 4.22 3.13
C ASP A 80 10.75 5.59 3.73
N LYS A 81 11.76 6.33 3.24
CA LYS A 81 12.07 7.68 3.71
C LYS A 81 10.90 8.63 3.52
N ILE A 82 10.28 8.63 2.33
CA ILE A 82 9.14 9.52 2.05
C ILE A 82 7.93 9.15 2.89
N ILE A 83 7.61 7.86 2.98
CA ILE A 83 6.48 7.36 3.78
C ILE A 83 6.64 7.73 5.24
N ARG A 84 7.85 7.56 5.79
CA ARG A 84 8.17 7.95 7.17
C ARG A 84 7.93 9.44 7.39
N LEU A 85 8.42 10.30 6.49
CA LEU A 85 8.20 11.75 6.56
C LEU A 85 6.70 12.11 6.47
N MET A 86 5.93 11.39 5.64
CA MET A 86 4.47 11.60 5.55
C MET A 86 3.75 11.18 6.83
N LYS A 87 4.16 10.08 7.47
CA LYS A 87 3.63 9.65 8.77
C LYS A 87 3.94 10.65 9.87
N GLU A 88 5.19 11.11 9.95
CA GLU A 88 5.63 12.12 10.92
C GLU A 88 4.82 13.42 10.77
N ARG A 89 4.54 13.86 9.54
CA ARG A 89 3.70 15.04 9.28
C ARG A 89 2.22 14.86 9.59
N LYS A 90 1.66 13.64 9.49
CA LYS A 90 0.26 13.36 9.83
C LYS A 90 0.03 13.34 11.35
N GLN A 91 1.10 13.15 12.13
CA GLN A 91 1.08 13.13 13.60
C GLN A 91 1.42 14.49 14.24
N SER A 92 1.82 15.48 13.44
CA SER A 92 2.14 16.85 13.90
C SER A 92 0.96 17.81 13.77
#